data_AF-A0A2D8X0S2-F1
#
_entry.id   AF-A0A2D8X0S2-F1
#
_cell.length_a   1.000
_cell.length_b   1.000
_cell.length_c   1.000
_cell.angle_alpha   90.00
_cell.angle_beta   90.00
_cell.angle_gamma   90.00
#
_symmetry.space_group_name_H-M   'P 1'
#
loop_
_entity.id
_entity.type
_entity.pdbx_description
1 polymer ?
#
loop_
_entity_poly.entity_id
_entity_poly.type
_entity_poly.pdbx_seq_one_letter_code
_entity_poly.pdbx_strand_id
1 'polypeptide(L)'
;MTHFSSPAPKAPASSRRGLYLGLGVAAALLAGIAFDTTIVTIGSESDVRAQVFSPDDYGQQEFPRIAEFVKGKAVDAATLAPAVLQDKAAAAEQYGTPASTGAIMFTTVTGAVAEGKSGIYTIQAEDVPEEITIRVQTGPAINGTDLRDAPGDITFGQFKNQIEYQNAGAGINRAMKTAVLEPIDTAGLTGRTITVTGAFRLINPKNWLITPVEVSVQ
;
A
#
# COMPACT_ATOMS: atom_id res chain seq x y z
N MET A 1 -12.07 92.49 -32.93
CA MET A 1 -12.22 91.04 -32.68
C MET A 1 -11.12 90.60 -31.73
N THR A 2 -11.44 90.36 -30.46
CA THR A 2 -10.60 89.59 -29.54
C THR A 2 -11.54 88.95 -28.52
N HIS A 3 -11.79 87.66 -28.68
CA HIS A 3 -12.59 86.85 -27.75
C HIS A 3 -11.76 86.54 -26.50
N PHE A 4 -12.27 86.88 -25.32
CA PHE A 4 -11.77 86.35 -24.05
C PHE A 4 -12.35 84.93 -23.86
N SER A 5 -11.48 83.92 -23.85
CA SER A 5 -11.83 82.55 -23.47
C SER A 5 -11.69 82.41 -21.96
N SER A 6 -12.79 82.23 -21.24
CA SER A 6 -12.75 81.84 -19.82
C SER A 6 -12.29 80.39 -19.67
N PRO A 7 -11.35 80.07 -18.77
CA PRO A 7 -10.96 78.69 -18.53
C PRO A 7 -12.11 77.91 -17.88
N ALA A 8 -12.37 76.71 -18.38
CA ALA A 8 -13.40 75.80 -17.87
C ALA A 8 -13.12 75.39 -16.40
N PRO A 9 -14.15 75.16 -15.57
CA PRO A 9 -13.97 74.77 -14.17
C PRO A 9 -13.23 73.43 -14.05
N LYS A 10 -12.22 73.37 -13.18
CA LYS A 10 -11.51 72.13 -12.85
C LYS A 10 -12.48 71.15 -12.18
N ALA A 11 -12.55 69.93 -12.70
CA ALA A 11 -13.36 68.85 -12.13
C ALA A 11 -12.94 68.56 -10.68
N PRO A 12 -13.89 68.23 -9.78
CA PRO A 12 -13.57 67.90 -8.40
C PRO A 12 -12.69 66.65 -8.34
N ALA A 13 -11.67 66.67 -7.47
CA ALA A 13 -10.79 65.54 -7.27
C ALA A 13 -11.58 64.30 -6.81
N SER A 14 -11.27 63.14 -7.39
CA SER A 14 -11.95 61.89 -7.05
C SER A 14 -11.78 61.54 -5.56
N SER A 15 -12.85 61.05 -4.95
CA SER A 15 -12.88 60.71 -3.53
C SER A 15 -11.90 59.59 -3.22
N ARG A 16 -10.88 59.88 -2.40
CA ARG A 16 -9.89 58.89 -1.92
C ARG A 16 -10.47 57.88 -0.94
N ARG A 17 -11.76 57.98 -0.57
CA ARG A 17 -12.41 57.08 0.39
C ARG A 17 -12.37 55.62 -0.05
N GLY A 18 -12.57 55.34 -1.34
CA GLY A 18 -12.49 53.96 -1.86
C GLY A 18 -11.09 53.36 -1.74
N LEU A 19 -10.04 54.18 -1.92
CA LEU A 19 -8.65 53.76 -1.74
C LEU A 19 -8.35 53.41 -0.27
N TYR A 20 -8.77 54.25 0.67
CA TYR A 20 -8.57 53.97 2.09
C TYR A 20 -9.36 52.76 2.58
N LEU A 21 -10.58 52.55 2.07
CA LEU A 21 -11.37 51.37 2.39
C LEU A 21 -10.69 50.09 1.86
N GLY A 22 -10.18 50.12 0.62
CA GLY A 22 -9.47 49.01 0.02
C GLY A 22 -8.18 48.64 0.77
N LEU A 23 -7.41 49.65 1.21
CA LEU A 23 -6.21 49.44 2.03
C LEU A 23 -6.55 48.85 3.40
N GLY A 24 -7.64 49.30 4.03
CA GLY A 24 -8.09 48.76 5.31
C GLY A 24 -8.48 47.28 5.21
N VAL A 25 -9.22 46.90 4.16
CA VAL A 25 -9.60 45.50 3.92
C VAL A 25 -8.36 44.64 3.63
N ALA A 26 -7.42 45.11 2.82
CA ALA A 26 -6.18 44.40 2.52
C ALA A 26 -5.33 44.17 3.78
N ALA A 27 -5.21 45.18 4.65
CA ALA A 27 -4.49 45.07 5.91
C ALA A 27 -5.16 44.07 6.88
N ALA A 28 -6.49 44.11 6.99
CA ALA A 28 -7.24 43.17 7.81
C ALA A 28 -7.10 41.72 7.30
N LEU A 29 -7.09 41.52 5.98
CA LEU A 29 -6.88 40.22 5.36
C LEU A 29 -5.47 39.68 5.67
N LEU A 30 -4.44 40.52 5.52
CA LEU A 30 -3.06 40.13 5.83
C LEU A 30 -2.88 39.81 7.33
N ALA A 31 -3.52 40.59 8.22
CA ALA A 31 -3.53 40.31 9.64
C ALA A 31 -4.22 38.97 9.95
N GLY A 32 -5.36 38.68 9.31
CA GLY A 32 -6.05 37.40 9.44
C GLY A 32 -5.20 36.22 8.99
N ILE A 33 -4.54 36.33 7.83
CA ILE A 33 -3.62 35.30 7.32
C ILE A 33 -2.46 35.09 8.30
N ALA A 34 -1.85 36.16 8.81
CA ALA A 34 -0.76 36.06 9.77
C ALA A 34 -1.20 35.44 11.10
N PHE A 35 -2.43 35.68 11.54
CA PHE A 35 -2.98 35.13 12.77
C PHE A 35 -3.34 33.64 12.63
N ASP A 36 -3.75 33.21 11.44
CA ASP A 36 -4.12 31.81 11.13
C ASP A 36 -2.91 30.96 10.69
N THR A 37 -1.82 31.61 10.26
CA THR A 37 -0.62 30.89 9.84
C THR A 37 0.25 30.53 11.04
N THR A 38 0.32 29.24 11.35
CA THR A 38 1.30 28.73 12.32
C THR A 38 2.64 28.50 11.64
N ILE A 39 3.68 29.21 12.08
CA ILE A 39 5.06 29.00 11.61
C ILE A 39 5.71 27.90 12.45
N VAL A 40 6.02 26.77 11.83
CA VAL A 40 6.80 25.69 12.46
C VAL A 40 8.26 25.81 12.05
N THR A 41 9.12 26.12 13.00
CA THR A 41 10.58 26.17 12.84
C THR A 41 11.17 24.76 12.87
N ILE A 42 12.03 24.43 11.90
CA ILE A 42 12.78 23.17 11.88
C ILE A 42 13.65 23.10 13.15
N GLY A 43 13.36 22.16 14.05
CA GLY A 43 14.05 21.88 15.31
C GLY A 43 13.35 22.30 16.62
N SER A 44 12.14 22.89 16.61
CA SER A 44 11.40 23.29 17.84
C SER A 44 10.67 22.15 18.56
N GLU A 45 10.12 22.38 19.76
CA GLU A 45 9.20 21.42 20.41
C GLU A 45 7.89 21.20 19.63
N SER A 46 7.52 22.13 18.75
CA SER A 46 6.49 21.92 17.71
C SER A 46 7.02 21.15 16.49
N ASP A 47 8.34 21.05 16.33
CA ASP A 47 9.05 20.08 15.48
C ASP A 47 9.36 18.79 16.25
N VAL A 48 8.55 18.47 17.26
CA VAL A 48 8.46 17.09 17.75
C VAL A 48 8.08 16.26 16.54
N ARG A 49 9.10 15.60 15.99
CA ARG A 49 9.02 14.32 15.32
C ARG A 49 8.16 13.42 16.20
N ALA A 50 6.84 13.55 16.07
CA ALA A 50 5.90 12.54 16.46
C ALA A 50 6.34 11.32 15.67
N GLN A 51 7.13 10.44 16.30
CA GLN A 51 7.80 9.26 15.72
C GLN A 51 7.41 9.06 14.26
N VAL A 52 8.22 9.59 13.34
CA VAL A 52 7.95 9.45 11.90
C VAL A 52 7.77 7.97 11.67
N PHE A 53 6.60 7.57 11.15
CA PHE A 53 6.30 6.17 10.93
C PHE A 53 7.41 5.57 10.06
N SER A 54 8.12 4.59 10.61
CA SER A 54 9.19 3.87 9.94
C SER A 54 8.60 2.59 9.36
N PRO A 55 8.42 2.51 8.03
CA PRO A 55 7.80 1.33 7.45
C PRO A 55 8.68 0.09 7.59
N ASP A 56 10.00 0.26 7.56
CA ASP A 56 10.96 -0.83 7.72
C ASP A 56 10.92 -1.41 9.14
N ASP A 57 10.94 -0.55 10.16
CA ASP A 57 10.87 -1.01 11.56
C ASP A 57 9.52 -1.69 11.82
N TYR A 58 8.42 -1.12 11.31
CA TYR A 58 7.09 -1.73 11.41
C TYR A 58 7.06 -3.10 10.73
N GLY A 59 7.60 -3.21 9.52
CA GLY A 59 7.69 -4.47 8.79
C GLY A 59 8.49 -5.54 9.52
N GLN A 60 9.64 -5.18 10.08
CA GLN A 60 10.49 -6.11 10.84
C GLN A 60 9.81 -6.60 12.13
N GLN A 61 9.02 -5.74 12.79
CA GLN A 61 8.27 -6.11 14.00
C GLN A 61 7.07 -7.01 13.68
N GLU A 62 6.34 -6.70 12.60
CA GLU A 62 5.08 -7.37 12.27
C GLU A 62 5.25 -8.65 11.46
N PHE A 63 6.27 -8.73 10.60
CA PHE A 63 6.44 -9.86 9.70
C PHE A 63 6.51 -11.23 10.42
N PRO A 64 7.24 -11.39 11.54
CA PRO A 64 7.29 -12.68 12.24
C PRO A 64 5.91 -13.19 12.67
N ARG A 65 5.07 -12.34 13.27
CA ARG A 65 3.72 -12.76 13.68
C ARG A 65 2.81 -13.07 12.49
N ILE A 66 2.97 -12.32 11.39
CA ILE A 66 2.21 -12.53 10.15
C ILE A 66 2.61 -13.85 9.51
N ALA A 67 3.92 -14.15 9.45
CA ALA A 67 4.43 -15.41 8.91
C ALA A 67 3.89 -16.60 9.70
N GLU A 68 3.91 -16.56 11.04
CA GLU A 68 3.32 -17.60 11.88
C GLU A 68 1.81 -17.75 11.67
N PHE A 69 1.08 -16.63 11.57
CA PHE A 69 -0.36 -16.65 11.29
C PHE A 69 -0.67 -17.31 9.93
N VAL A 70 0.07 -16.93 8.88
CA VAL A 70 -0.10 -17.49 7.54
C VAL A 70 0.21 -18.98 7.53
N LYS A 71 1.32 -19.41 8.15
CA LYS A 71 1.68 -20.83 8.26
C LYS A 71 0.63 -21.63 9.03
N GLY A 72 0.11 -21.09 10.13
CA GLY A 72 -0.91 -21.76 10.94
C GLY A 72 -2.28 -21.89 10.27
N LYS A 73 -2.58 -21.06 9.27
CA LYS A 73 -3.82 -21.11 8.49
C LYS A 73 -3.68 -21.73 7.10
N ALA A 74 -2.45 -22.02 6.66
CA ALA A 74 -2.20 -22.48 5.31
C ALA A 74 -2.90 -23.82 5.04
N VAL A 75 -3.66 -23.86 3.95
CA VAL A 75 -4.31 -25.08 3.44
C VAL A 75 -3.54 -25.58 2.23
N ASP A 76 -3.38 -26.89 2.12
CA ASP A 76 -2.74 -27.47 0.93
C ASP A 76 -3.47 -27.04 -0.36
N ALA A 77 -2.70 -26.63 -1.38
CA ALA A 77 -3.25 -26.10 -2.61
C ALA A 77 -4.16 -27.11 -3.35
N ALA A 78 -3.87 -28.42 -3.27
CA ALA A 78 -4.70 -29.46 -3.87
C ALA A 78 -6.06 -29.60 -3.16
N THR A 79 -6.15 -29.20 -1.88
CA THR A 79 -7.43 -29.12 -1.15
C THR A 79 -8.14 -27.79 -1.40
N LEU A 80 -7.40 -26.69 -1.38
CA LEU A 80 -7.98 -25.35 -1.53
C LEU A 80 -8.53 -25.10 -2.94
N ALA A 81 -7.83 -25.59 -3.97
CA ALA A 81 -8.15 -25.31 -5.37
C ALA A 81 -9.54 -25.82 -5.79
N PRO A 82 -9.92 -27.09 -5.52
CA PRO A 82 -11.27 -27.57 -5.78
C PRO A 82 -12.35 -26.78 -5.04
N ALA A 83 -12.12 -26.42 -3.76
CA ALA A 83 -13.07 -25.65 -2.98
C ALA A 83 -13.31 -24.26 -3.58
N VAL A 84 -12.23 -23.58 -4.00
CA VAL A 84 -12.29 -22.27 -4.66
C VAL A 84 -13.01 -22.32 -6.01
N LEU A 85 -12.84 -23.40 -6.79
CA LEU A 85 -13.55 -23.58 -8.06
C LEU A 85 -15.03 -23.91 -7.87
N GLN A 86 -15.36 -24.69 -6.85
CA GLN A 86 -16.74 -25.07 -6.54
C GLN A 86 -17.54 -23.86 -6.06
N ASP A 87 -17.04 -23.14 -5.06
CA ASP A 87 -17.68 -21.95 -4.51
C ASP A 87 -16.62 -21.02 -3.91
N LYS A 88 -16.25 -19.99 -4.68
CA LYS A 88 -15.32 -18.95 -4.27
C LYS A 88 -15.73 -18.27 -2.96
N ALA A 89 -17.02 -17.99 -2.76
CA ALA A 89 -17.49 -17.25 -1.60
C ALA A 89 -17.43 -18.12 -0.34
N ALA A 90 -17.90 -19.37 -0.42
CA ALA A 90 -17.80 -20.31 0.69
C ALA A 90 -16.34 -20.63 1.05
N ALA A 91 -15.47 -20.81 0.04
CA ALA A 91 -14.04 -21.01 0.29
C ALA A 91 -13.40 -19.79 0.98
N ALA A 92 -13.76 -18.57 0.56
CA ALA A 92 -13.28 -17.34 1.18
C ALA A 92 -13.74 -17.19 2.64
N GLU A 93 -14.97 -17.57 2.96
CA GLU A 93 -15.50 -17.56 4.32
C GLU A 93 -14.84 -18.63 5.20
N GLN A 94 -14.63 -19.83 4.66
CA GLN A 94 -14.09 -20.96 5.41
C GLN A 94 -12.58 -20.84 5.66
N TYR A 95 -11.81 -20.45 4.65
CA TYR A 95 -10.34 -20.51 4.68
C TYR A 95 -9.66 -19.15 4.68
N GLY A 96 -10.40 -18.08 4.39
CA GLY A 96 -9.85 -16.75 4.18
C GLY A 96 -9.95 -15.84 5.39
N THR A 97 -9.26 -14.70 5.29
CA THR A 97 -9.48 -13.53 6.13
C THR A 97 -10.13 -12.44 5.26
N PRO A 98 -11.27 -11.84 5.67
CA PRO A 98 -11.91 -10.77 4.91
C PRO A 98 -10.96 -9.60 4.68
N ALA A 99 -10.98 -9.04 3.47
CA ALA A 99 -10.20 -7.85 3.12
C ALA A 99 -11.09 -6.79 2.46
N SER A 100 -10.56 -5.57 2.29
CA SER A 100 -11.28 -4.49 1.57
C SER A 100 -11.71 -4.90 0.16
N THR A 101 -11.06 -5.89 -0.43
CA THR A 101 -11.46 -6.50 -1.69
C THR A 101 -11.15 -8.00 -1.65
N GLY A 102 -12.18 -8.82 -1.85
CA GLY A 102 -12.07 -10.28 -1.75
C GLY A 102 -11.70 -10.74 -0.33
N ALA A 103 -11.00 -11.87 -0.24
CA ALA A 103 -10.41 -12.39 0.98
C ALA A 103 -8.92 -12.69 0.75
N ILE A 104 -8.13 -12.61 1.81
CA ILE A 104 -6.77 -13.15 1.81
C ILE A 104 -6.86 -14.64 2.13
N MET A 105 -6.36 -15.47 1.23
CA MET A 105 -6.27 -16.92 1.37
C MET A 105 -4.86 -17.31 1.75
N PHE A 106 -4.72 -18.46 2.41
CA PHE A 106 -3.45 -18.99 2.89
C PHE A 106 -3.26 -20.39 2.30
N THR A 107 -2.10 -20.65 1.69
CA THR A 107 -1.87 -21.95 1.08
C THR A 107 -0.41 -22.39 1.15
N THR A 108 -0.21 -23.70 1.21
CA THR A 108 1.06 -24.35 0.94
C THR A 108 0.96 -25.09 -0.38
N VAL A 109 1.95 -24.91 -1.24
CA VAL A 109 2.03 -25.57 -2.54
C VAL A 109 3.43 -26.12 -2.74
N THR A 110 3.53 -27.36 -3.22
CA THR A 110 4.79 -27.94 -3.69
C THR A 110 4.69 -28.20 -5.17
N GLY A 111 5.73 -27.85 -5.93
CA GLY A 111 5.73 -28.07 -7.36
C GLY A 111 7.00 -27.64 -8.07
N ALA A 112 7.10 -28.02 -9.34
CA ALA A 112 8.19 -27.61 -10.21
C ALA A 112 8.00 -26.15 -10.66
N VAL A 113 9.06 -25.37 -10.56
CA VAL A 113 9.07 -23.98 -11.01
C VAL A 113 9.20 -23.96 -12.53
N ALA A 114 8.21 -23.39 -13.21
CA ALA A 114 8.21 -23.20 -14.65
C ALA A 114 8.92 -21.89 -15.05
N GLU A 115 8.68 -21.41 -16.26
CA GLU A 115 9.16 -20.10 -16.68
C GLU A 115 8.55 -18.98 -15.83
N GLY A 116 9.38 -17.99 -15.52
CA GLY A 116 8.98 -16.79 -14.80
C GLY A 116 9.50 -15.54 -15.47
N LYS A 117 8.84 -14.41 -15.19
CA LYS A 117 9.23 -13.09 -15.69
C LYS A 117 9.19 -12.10 -14.54
N SER A 118 10.25 -11.30 -14.41
CA SER A 118 10.37 -10.30 -13.35
C SER A 118 10.16 -10.90 -11.95
N GLY A 119 10.77 -12.07 -11.72
CA GLY A 119 10.68 -12.90 -10.50
C GLY A 119 9.26 -13.24 -10.05
N ILE A 120 8.32 -13.30 -10.98
CA ILE A 120 7.06 -14.01 -10.79
C ILE A 120 7.17 -15.33 -11.56
N TYR A 121 7.11 -16.44 -10.84
CA TYR A 121 7.22 -17.78 -11.41
C TYR A 121 5.89 -18.52 -11.31
N THR A 122 5.58 -19.31 -12.34
CA THR A 122 4.47 -20.28 -12.28
C THR A 122 4.94 -21.56 -11.59
N ILE A 123 4.10 -22.13 -10.73
CA ILE A 123 4.37 -23.40 -10.07
C ILE A 123 3.49 -24.47 -10.69
N GLN A 124 4.12 -25.52 -11.20
CA GLN A 124 3.45 -26.74 -11.65
C GLN A 124 3.31 -27.66 -10.44
N ALA A 125 2.17 -27.56 -9.78
CA ALA A 125 1.82 -28.39 -8.64
C ALA A 125 1.00 -29.60 -9.09
N GLU A 126 1.31 -30.76 -8.53
CA GLU A 126 0.48 -31.94 -8.69
C GLU A 126 -0.87 -31.72 -7.98
N ASP A 127 -1.92 -32.40 -8.45
CA ASP A 127 -3.27 -32.40 -7.85
C ASP A 127 -3.96 -31.01 -7.75
N VAL A 128 -3.41 -29.98 -8.39
CA VAL A 128 -4.10 -28.71 -8.63
C VAL A 128 -4.75 -28.76 -10.02
N PRO A 129 -6.06 -28.47 -10.15
CA PRO A 129 -6.72 -28.41 -11.45
C PRO A 129 -6.01 -27.47 -12.43
N GLU A 130 -5.79 -27.91 -13.68
CA GLU A 130 -5.06 -27.16 -14.72
C GLU A 130 -5.65 -25.76 -15.02
N GLU A 131 -6.91 -25.57 -14.66
CA GLU A 131 -7.61 -24.29 -14.79
C GLU A 131 -7.09 -23.21 -13.84
N ILE A 132 -6.40 -23.59 -12.76
CA ILE A 132 -5.81 -22.66 -11.79
C ILE A 132 -4.33 -22.48 -12.11
N THR A 133 -3.97 -21.26 -12.48
CA THR A 133 -2.56 -20.86 -12.57
C THR A 133 -2.08 -20.37 -11.20
N ILE A 134 -1.16 -21.12 -10.59
CA ILE A 134 -0.47 -20.71 -9.36
C ILE A 134 0.82 -20.00 -9.72
N ARG A 135 0.99 -18.77 -9.22
CA ARG A 135 2.21 -17.99 -9.35
C ARG A 135 2.73 -17.54 -8.01
N VAL A 136 4.04 -17.36 -7.88
CA VAL A 136 4.71 -16.91 -6.66
C VAL A 136 5.54 -15.67 -6.95
N GLN A 137 5.45 -14.66 -6.09
CA GLN A 137 6.29 -13.45 -6.13
C GLN A 137 7.62 -13.71 -5.41
N THR A 138 8.73 -13.61 -6.12
CA THR A 138 10.10 -13.84 -5.61
C THR A 138 11.05 -12.64 -5.82
N GLY A 139 10.55 -11.51 -6.34
CA GLY A 139 11.32 -10.24 -6.48
C GLY A 139 11.48 -9.80 -7.93
N PRO A 140 12.21 -8.70 -8.26
CA PRO A 140 12.91 -7.78 -7.36
C PRO A 140 11.98 -6.92 -6.50
N ALA A 141 10.72 -6.72 -6.92
CA ALA A 141 9.69 -6.00 -6.19
C ALA A 141 8.53 -6.96 -5.83
N ILE A 142 8.05 -6.85 -4.60
CA ILE A 142 6.86 -7.58 -4.11
C ILE A 142 5.72 -6.58 -4.03
N ASN A 143 4.65 -6.87 -4.75
CA ASN A 143 3.52 -5.96 -4.91
C ASN A 143 2.34 -6.40 -4.05
N GLY A 144 1.49 -5.43 -3.73
CA GLY A 144 0.25 -5.65 -2.98
C GLY A 144 0.43 -5.59 -1.47
N THR A 145 -0.65 -5.89 -0.78
CA THR A 145 -0.78 -5.74 0.68
C THR A 145 -1.24 -7.04 1.34
N ASP A 146 -1.07 -8.18 0.65
CA ASP A 146 -1.60 -9.48 1.06
C ASP A 146 -1.14 -9.84 2.48
N LEU A 147 0.13 -9.62 2.80
CA LEU A 147 0.69 -9.90 4.13
C LEU A 147 0.19 -8.92 5.21
N ARG A 148 -0.01 -7.64 4.89
CA ARG A 148 -0.60 -6.68 5.82
C ARG A 148 -2.04 -7.07 6.16
N ASP A 149 -2.78 -7.49 5.14
CA ASP A 149 -4.22 -7.77 5.25
C ASP A 149 -4.50 -9.21 5.73
N ALA A 150 -3.50 -10.10 5.69
CA ALA A 150 -3.56 -11.49 6.13
C ALA A 150 -4.15 -11.68 7.54
N PRO A 151 -3.64 -11.02 8.60
CA PRO A 151 -4.17 -11.21 9.95
C PRO A 151 -5.56 -10.57 10.15
N GLY A 152 -5.96 -9.62 9.30
CA GLY A 152 -7.24 -8.91 9.40
C GLY A 152 -7.32 -7.87 10.54
N ASP A 153 -6.28 -7.75 11.37
CA ASP A 153 -6.22 -6.84 12.52
C ASP A 153 -5.44 -5.54 12.25
N ILE A 154 -4.63 -5.49 11.18
CA ILE A 154 -3.93 -4.27 10.75
C ILE A 154 -4.90 -3.41 9.96
N THR A 155 -5.50 -2.43 10.63
CA THR A 155 -6.57 -1.60 10.07
C THR A 155 -6.12 -0.17 9.88
N PHE A 156 -6.73 0.53 8.91
CA PHE A 156 -6.42 1.93 8.61
C PHE A 156 -6.46 2.85 9.84
N GLY A 157 -7.36 2.60 10.80
CA GLY A 157 -7.50 3.41 12.02
C GLY A 157 -6.27 3.40 12.94
N GLN A 158 -5.29 2.53 12.71
CA GLN A 158 -4.02 2.48 13.44
C GLN A 158 -2.96 3.44 12.86
N PHE A 159 -3.23 4.08 11.72
CA PHE A 159 -2.28 4.91 10.99
C PHE A 159 -2.80 6.34 10.84
N LYS A 160 -1.89 7.32 10.73
CA LYS A 160 -2.31 8.74 10.64
C LYS A 160 -2.95 9.08 9.31
N ASN A 161 -2.58 8.36 8.25
CA ASN A 161 -3.02 8.65 6.89
C ASN A 161 -2.82 7.43 5.97
N GLN A 162 -3.31 7.56 4.74
CA GLN A 162 -3.27 6.51 3.72
C GLN A 162 -1.84 6.16 3.31
N ILE A 163 -0.91 7.12 3.34
CA ILE A 163 0.49 6.90 2.96
C ILE A 163 1.16 5.99 3.99
N GLU A 164 1.01 6.26 5.28
CA GLU A 164 1.52 5.38 6.35
C GLU A 164 0.93 3.97 6.26
N TYR A 165 -0.39 3.85 6.07
CA TYR A 165 -1.04 2.54 5.95
C TYR A 165 -0.58 1.72 4.75
N GLN A 166 -0.30 2.36 3.60
CA GLN A 166 0.28 1.67 2.43
C GLN A 166 1.75 1.34 2.64
N ASN A 167 2.50 2.27 3.24
CA ASN A 167 3.90 2.05 3.57
C ASN A 167 4.08 0.90 4.56
N ALA A 168 3.16 0.70 5.51
CA ALA A 168 3.15 -0.46 6.39
C ALA A 168 3.18 -1.78 5.60
N GLY A 169 2.34 -1.91 4.58
CA GLY A 169 2.35 -3.08 3.69
C GLY A 169 3.66 -3.22 2.91
N ALA A 170 4.19 -2.12 2.38
CA ALA A 170 5.48 -2.14 1.68
C ALA A 170 6.64 -2.54 2.61
N GLY A 171 6.62 -2.09 3.86
CA GLY A 171 7.57 -2.44 4.90
C GLY A 171 7.53 -3.93 5.25
N ILE A 172 6.34 -4.48 5.46
CA ILE A 172 6.13 -5.92 5.68
C ILE A 172 6.66 -6.74 4.50
N ASN A 173 6.39 -6.32 3.26
CA ASN A 173 6.90 -7.00 2.06
C ASN A 173 8.44 -6.97 1.98
N ARG A 174 9.08 -5.88 2.40
CA ARG A 174 10.55 -5.80 2.45
C ARG A 174 11.12 -6.69 3.54
N ALA A 175 10.53 -6.69 4.74
CA ALA A 175 10.93 -7.59 5.82
C ALA A 175 10.80 -9.06 5.41
N MET A 176 9.70 -9.43 4.75
CA MET A 176 9.53 -10.75 4.14
C MET A 176 10.63 -11.07 3.14
N LYS A 177 10.92 -10.16 2.21
CA LYS A 177 11.94 -10.37 1.18
C LYS A 177 13.29 -10.67 1.83
N THR A 178 13.68 -9.89 2.84
CA THR A 178 14.93 -10.10 3.57
C THR A 178 14.96 -11.44 4.31
N ALA A 179 13.87 -11.81 4.99
CA ALA A 179 13.82 -13.04 5.78
C ALA A 179 13.69 -14.33 4.93
N VAL A 180 12.99 -14.26 3.79
CA VAL A 180 12.55 -15.45 3.04
C VAL A 180 13.24 -15.58 1.68
N LEU A 181 13.45 -14.47 0.98
CA LEU A 181 13.88 -14.49 -0.42
C LEU A 181 15.38 -14.18 -0.61
N GLU A 182 15.97 -13.30 0.20
CA GLU A 182 17.42 -13.03 0.15
C GLU A 182 18.31 -14.25 0.43
N PRO A 183 17.94 -15.22 1.29
CA PRO A 183 18.74 -16.41 1.52
C PRO A 183 18.77 -17.43 0.36
N ILE A 184 17.91 -17.28 -0.65
CA ILE A 184 17.77 -18.23 -1.76
C ILE A 184 18.15 -17.60 -3.11
N ASP A 185 18.61 -18.42 -4.05
CA ASP A 185 18.82 -17.99 -5.44
C ASP A 185 17.48 -17.91 -6.18
N THR A 186 16.79 -16.77 -6.03
CA THR A 186 15.49 -16.55 -6.69
C THR A 186 15.58 -16.49 -8.21
N ALA A 187 16.76 -16.22 -8.79
CA ALA A 187 16.96 -16.18 -10.24
C ALA A 187 17.11 -17.59 -10.83
N GLY A 188 17.67 -18.52 -10.06
CA GLY A 188 17.95 -19.91 -10.44
C GLY A 188 16.82 -20.91 -10.15
N LEU A 189 15.58 -20.45 -9.94
CA LEU A 189 14.49 -21.34 -9.52
C LEU A 189 13.91 -22.20 -10.63
N THR A 190 13.92 -21.76 -11.89
CA THR A 190 13.30 -22.51 -13.00
C THR A 190 13.88 -23.93 -13.12
N GLY A 191 12.98 -24.92 -13.18
CA GLY A 191 13.31 -26.35 -13.21
C GLY A 191 13.56 -26.98 -11.82
N ARG A 192 13.62 -26.19 -10.74
CA ARG A 192 13.71 -26.69 -9.37
C ARG A 192 12.33 -27.04 -8.84
N THR A 193 12.27 -28.01 -7.91
CA THR A 193 11.07 -28.22 -7.09
C THR A 193 11.16 -27.34 -5.86
N ILE A 194 10.09 -26.59 -5.58
CA ILE A 194 9.99 -25.77 -4.38
C ILE A 194 8.71 -26.08 -3.61
N THR A 195 8.77 -25.88 -2.30
CA THR A 195 7.59 -25.78 -1.44
C THR A 195 7.45 -24.32 -1.00
N VAL A 196 6.27 -23.74 -1.20
CA VAL A 196 5.96 -22.36 -0.86
C VAL A 196 4.75 -22.33 0.06
N THR A 197 4.90 -21.70 1.21
CA THR A 197 3.77 -21.31 2.06
C THR A 197 3.60 -19.80 1.98
N GLY A 198 2.37 -19.33 1.78
CA GLY A 198 2.14 -17.91 1.60
C GLY A 198 0.67 -17.51 1.59
N ALA A 199 0.45 -16.23 1.31
CA ALA A 199 -0.86 -15.63 1.24
C ALA A 199 -1.12 -15.04 -0.15
N PHE A 200 -2.38 -15.02 -0.58
CA PHE A 200 -2.79 -14.34 -1.81
C PHE A 200 -4.21 -13.79 -1.68
N ARG A 201 -4.49 -12.70 -2.41
CA ARG A 201 -5.85 -12.17 -2.49
C ARG A 201 -6.69 -12.91 -3.54
N LEU A 202 -7.82 -13.49 -3.11
CA LEU A 202 -8.74 -14.22 -3.99
C LEU A 202 -9.67 -13.28 -4.77
N ILE A 203 -9.14 -12.69 -5.84
CA ILE A 203 -9.95 -11.91 -6.82
C ILE A 203 -10.43 -12.82 -7.94
N ASN A 204 -9.50 -13.51 -8.61
CA ASN A 204 -9.79 -14.47 -9.67
C ASN A 204 -9.56 -15.88 -9.11
N PRO A 205 -10.60 -16.75 -9.06
CA PRO A 205 -10.44 -18.12 -8.57
C PRO A 205 -9.43 -18.94 -9.38
N LYS A 206 -9.17 -18.57 -10.64
CA LYS A 206 -8.28 -19.27 -11.58
C LYS A 206 -6.86 -18.72 -11.67
N ASN A 207 -6.53 -17.65 -10.94
CA ASN A 207 -5.21 -17.05 -11.00
C ASN A 207 -4.77 -16.58 -9.62
N TRP A 208 -3.82 -17.31 -9.03
CA TRP A 208 -3.30 -17.03 -7.71
C TRP A 208 -1.91 -16.41 -7.84
N LEU A 209 -1.67 -15.36 -7.05
CA LEU A 209 -0.38 -14.71 -6.94
C LEU A 209 0.04 -14.73 -5.48
N ILE A 210 0.79 -15.75 -5.10
CA ILE A 210 1.22 -16.01 -3.74
C ILE A 210 2.37 -15.07 -3.38
N THR A 211 2.21 -14.37 -2.27
CA THR A 211 3.28 -13.68 -1.57
C THR A 211 3.80 -14.62 -0.47
N PRO A 212 5.05 -15.13 -0.59
CA PRO A 212 5.54 -16.19 0.27
C PRO A 212 5.84 -15.67 1.68
N VAL A 213 5.66 -16.52 2.69
CA VAL A 213 6.21 -16.34 4.05
C VAL A 213 7.25 -17.40 4.38
N GLU A 214 7.35 -18.44 3.54
CA GLU A 214 8.34 -19.50 3.64
C GLU A 214 8.55 -20.11 2.23
N VAL A 215 9.80 -20.36 1.87
CA VAL A 215 10.19 -21.03 0.63
C VAL A 215 11.27 -22.05 0.96
N SER A 216 11.06 -23.29 0.54
CA SER A 216 12.06 -24.36 0.60
C SER A 216 12.38 -24.81 -0.82
N VAL A 217 13.67 -24.80 -1.18
CA VAL A 217 14.17 -25.26 -2.47
C VAL A 217 14.79 -26.64 -2.27
N GLN A 218 14.34 -27.62 -3.06
CA GLN A 218 14.87 -28.99 -3.05
C GLN A 218 16.08 -29.16 -3.98
#